data_AF-W6TRM7-F1
#
_entry.id   AF-W6TRM7-F1
#
_cell.length_a   1.000
_cell.length_b   1.000
_cell.length_c   1.000
_cell.angle_alpha   90.00
_cell.angle_beta   90.00
_cell.angle_gamma   90.00
#
_symmetry.space_group_name_H-M   'P 1'
#
loop_
_entity.id
_entity.type
_entity.pdbx_description
1 polymer ?
#
loop_
_entity_poly.entity_id
_entity_poly.type
_entity_poly.pdbx_seq_one_letter_code
_entity_poly.pdbx_strand_id
1 'polypeptide(L)'
;MNELRNGYFEFDIDIYQEWKRTGYHYVAIITINADMYEYLDESAFEIIPHTNRPEIVEEVYAIDSEYLLACANQDLLATMFIVHKRYL
;
A
#
# COMPACT_ATOMS: atom_id res chain seq x y z
N MET A 1 4.47 -12.25 2.21
CA MET A 1 4.38 -11.67 0.86
C MET A 1 3.86 -12.66 -0.19
N ASN A 2 2.58 -12.49 -0.55
CA ASN A 2 1.95 -13.15 -1.70
C ASN A 2 2.15 -12.29 -2.95
N GLU A 3 2.76 -12.86 -4.00
CA GLU A 3 2.88 -12.19 -5.31
C GLU A 3 1.53 -12.24 -6.04
N LEU A 4 1.04 -11.05 -6.41
CA LEU A 4 -0.10 -10.84 -7.28
C LEU A 4 0.38 -10.63 -8.73
N ARG A 5 -0.57 -10.55 -9.67
CA ARG A 5 -0.24 -10.30 -11.08
C ARG A 5 0.46 -8.95 -11.28
N ASN A 6 1.24 -8.86 -12.36
CA ASN A 6 1.90 -7.63 -12.81
C ASN A 6 2.85 -6.97 -11.79
N GLY A 7 3.45 -7.77 -10.92
CA GLY A 7 4.45 -7.29 -9.96
C GLY A 7 3.83 -6.53 -8.79
N TYR A 8 2.56 -6.76 -8.48
CA TYR A 8 1.96 -6.34 -7.23
C TYR A 8 2.12 -7.42 -6.17
N PHE A 9 2.09 -7.01 -4.90
CA PHE A 9 2.05 -7.88 -3.74
C PHE A 9 0.95 -7.39 -2.81
N GLU A 10 0.36 -8.29 -2.05
CA GLU A 10 -0.49 -7.88 -0.92
C GLU A 10 0.36 -7.13 0.10
N PHE A 11 -0.14 -5.99 0.58
CA PHE A 11 0.51 -5.26 1.66
C PHE A 11 0.32 -6.01 2.98
N ASP A 12 1.42 -6.35 3.63
CA ASP A 12 1.45 -7.11 4.88
C ASP A 12 2.40 -6.48 5.91
N ILE A 13 2.43 -7.08 7.10
CA ILE A 13 3.26 -6.61 8.21
C ILE A 13 4.76 -6.65 7.89
N ASP A 14 5.22 -7.56 7.02
CA ASP A 14 6.64 -7.66 6.67
C ASP A 14 7.06 -6.46 5.81
N ILE A 15 6.24 -6.10 4.82
CA ILE A 15 6.47 -4.91 3.97
C ILE A 15 6.45 -3.64 4.83
N TYR A 16 5.48 -3.53 5.73
CA TYR A 16 5.39 -2.41 6.65
C TYR A 16 6.67 -2.22 7.49
N GLN A 17 7.20 -3.30 8.07
CA GLN A 17 8.41 -3.24 8.90
C GLN A 17 9.66 -2.94 8.06
N GLU A 18 9.75 -3.47 6.83
CA GLU A 18 10.87 -3.16 5.94
C GLU A 18 10.87 -1.67 5.58
N TRP A 19 9.72 -1.10 5.24
CA TRP A 19 9.64 0.33 4.91
C TRP A 19 10.06 1.26 6.03
N LYS A 20 9.72 0.90 7.28
CA LYS A 20 10.17 1.64 8.46
C LYS A 20 11.68 1.60 8.64
N ARG A 21 12.33 0.50 8.22
CA ARG A 21 13.79 0.36 8.27
C ARG A 21 14.49 1.10 7.14
N THR A 22 13.90 1.16 5.96
CA THR A 22 14.50 1.72 4.73
C THR A 22 14.43 3.25 4.67
N GLY A 23 13.71 3.89 5.60
CA GLY A 23 13.66 5.35 5.73
C GLY A 23 12.49 6.02 5.00
N TYR A 24 11.43 5.27 4.71
CA TYR A 24 10.15 5.87 4.33
C TYR A 24 9.47 6.48 5.56
N HIS A 25 8.86 7.64 5.37
CA HIS A 25 8.22 8.40 6.45
C HIS A 25 6.73 8.61 6.22
N TYR A 26 6.30 8.51 4.95
CA TYR A 26 4.93 8.73 4.54
C TYR A 26 4.48 7.64 3.59
N VAL A 27 3.17 7.47 3.52
CA VAL A 27 2.50 6.56 2.62
C VAL A 27 1.32 7.27 1.99
N ALA A 28 1.27 7.26 0.67
CA ALA A 28 0.11 7.67 -0.11
C ALA A 28 -0.75 6.44 -0.39
N ILE A 29 -2.06 6.60 -0.29
CA ILE A 29 -3.03 5.57 -0.65
C ILE A 29 -3.85 6.09 -1.81
N ILE A 30 -3.97 5.28 -2.86
CA ILE A 30 -4.77 5.61 -4.04
C ILE A 30 -5.71 4.46 -4.38
N THR A 31 -6.93 4.80 -4.80
CA THR A 31 -7.89 3.82 -5.28
C THR A 31 -7.52 3.36 -6.68
N ILE A 32 -7.47 2.04 -6.84
CA ILE A 32 -7.33 1.40 -8.14
C ILE A 32 -8.66 0.73 -8.50
N ASN A 33 -9.30 1.26 -9.54
CA ASN A 33 -10.49 0.64 -10.10
C ASN A 33 -10.10 -0.55 -10.98
N ALA A 34 -10.78 -1.67 -10.81
CA ALA A 34 -10.64 -2.86 -11.66
C ALA A 34 -10.76 -2.52 -13.16
N ASP A 35 -11.66 -1.60 -13.51
CA ASP A 35 -11.85 -1.14 -14.90
C ASP A 35 -10.61 -0.46 -15.51
N MET A 36 -9.70 0.07 -14.69
CA MET A 36 -8.46 0.71 -15.16
C MET A 36 -7.31 -0.29 -15.32
N TYR A 37 -7.43 -1.50 -14.75
CA TYR A 37 -6.36 -2.48 -14.71
C TYR A 37 -6.96 -3.88 -14.92
N GLU A 38 -6.81 -4.41 -16.14
CA GLU A 38 -7.37 -5.70 -16.63
C GLU A 38 -7.05 -6.94 -15.77
N TYR A 39 -6.25 -6.80 -14.70
CA TYR A 39 -5.75 -7.89 -13.86
C TYR A 39 -6.23 -7.83 -12.41
N LEU A 40 -7.03 -6.83 -12.04
CA LEU A 40 -7.69 -6.77 -10.75
C LEU A 40 -9.13 -7.25 -10.91
N ASP A 41 -9.48 -8.37 -10.28
CA ASP A 41 -10.86 -8.89 -10.30
C ASP A 41 -11.80 -7.98 -9.48
N GLU A 42 -11.26 -7.20 -8.54
CA GLU A 42 -11.97 -6.25 -7.67
C GLU A 42 -11.15 -4.96 -7.48
N SER A 43 -11.81 -3.84 -7.21
CA SER A 43 -11.12 -2.59 -6.88
C SER A 43 -10.25 -2.76 -5.63
N ALA A 44 -9.04 -2.21 -5.68
CA ALA A 44 -8.05 -2.31 -4.60
C ALA A 44 -7.51 -0.93 -4.23
N PHE A 45 -6.77 -0.85 -3.14
CA PHE A 45 -6.00 0.35 -2.79
C PHE A 45 -4.52 0.09 -2.97
N GLU A 46 -3.87 0.87 -3.85
CA GLU A 46 -2.41 0.83 -3.95
C GLU A 46 -1.81 1.74 -2.88
N ILE A 47 -0.86 1.16 -2.15
CA ILE A 47 -0.08 1.82 -1.11
C ILE A 47 1.30 2.16 -1.69
N ILE A 48 1.65 3.45 -1.65
CA ILE A 48 2.88 3.99 -2.22
C ILE A 48 3.72 4.64 -1.13
N PRO A 49 4.94 4.15 -0.85
CA PRO A 49 5.79 4.73 0.18
C PRO A 49 6.53 5.97 -0.33
N HIS A 50 6.74 6.92 0.55
CA HIS A 50 7.46 8.17 0.27
C HIS A 50 8.39 8.54 1.43
N THR A 51 9.58 9.04 1.07
CA THR A 51 10.54 9.59 2.03
C THR A 51 10.13 10.97 2.52
N ASN A 52 9.49 11.77 1.66
CA ASN A 52 8.94 13.09 2.00
C ASN A 52 7.44 13.10 1.76
N ARG A 53 6.68 13.93 2.48
CA ARG A 53 5.23 14.01 2.31
C ARG A 53 4.90 14.50 0.88
N PRO A 54 4.19 13.71 0.04
CA PRO A 54 3.75 14.18 -1.27
C PRO A 54 2.67 15.28 -1.12
N GLU A 55 2.77 16.33 -1.94
CA GLU A 55 1.89 17.51 -1.85
C GLU A 55 0.57 17.37 -2.63
N ILE A 56 0.51 16.43 -3.58
CA ILE A 56 -0.58 16.34 -4.59
C ILE A 56 -1.57 15.21 -4.28
N VAL A 57 -1.26 14.34 -3.30
CA VAL A 57 -2.12 13.21 -2.91
C VAL A 57 -2.95 13.61 -1.70
N GLU A 58 -4.26 13.38 -1.75
CA GLU A 58 -5.17 13.72 -0.66
C GLU A 58 -5.01 12.78 0.55
N GLU A 59 -4.94 11.47 0.30
CA GLU A 59 -4.82 10.45 1.33
C GLU A 59 -3.36 10.09 1.60
N VAL A 60 -2.74 10.84 2.50
CA VAL A 60 -1.35 10.64 2.91
C VAL A 60 -1.25 10.46 4.41
N TYR A 61 -0.64 9.35 4.81
CA TYR A 61 -0.48 8.94 6.19
C TYR A 61 1.01 8.92 6.56
N ALA A 62 1.30 9.18 7.84
CA ALA A 62 2.63 8.89 8.38
C ALA A 62 2.85 7.37 8.44
N ILE A 63 4.09 6.92 8.24
CA ILE A 63 4.45 5.49 8.25
C ILE A 63 4.17 4.82 9.61
N ASP A 64 4.08 5.60 10.69
CA ASP A 64 3.79 5.14 12.05
C ASP A 64 2.31 5.33 12.46
N SER A 65 1.44 5.71 11.52
CA SER A 65 0.02 5.85 11.79
C SER A 65 -0.65 4.52 12.15
N GLU A 66 -1.60 4.57 13.09
CA GLU A 66 -2.41 3.41 13.48
C GLU A 66 -3.20 2.83 12.31
N TYR A 67 -3.63 3.68 11.38
CA TYR A 67 -4.34 3.27 10.18
C TYR A 67 -3.50 2.35 9.30
N LEU A 68 -2.24 2.74 9.02
CA LEU A 68 -1.35 1.93 8.19
C LEU A 68 -0.99 0.59 8.87
N LEU A 69 -0.86 0.59 10.20
CA LEU A 69 -0.67 -0.63 10.96
C LEU A 69 -1.89 -1.57 10.84
N ALA A 70 -3.11 -1.03 10.91
CA ALA A 70 -4.33 -1.81 10.72
C ALA A 70 -4.44 -2.39 9.29
N CYS A 71 -4.03 -1.63 8.26
CA CYS A 71 -3.92 -2.14 6.89
C CYS A 71 -2.95 -3.32 6.80
N ALA A 72 -1.77 -3.21 7.42
CA ALA A 72 -0.73 -4.25 7.40
C ALA A 72 -1.14 -5.53 8.15
N ASN A 73 -1.94 -5.39 9.21
CA ASN A 73 -2.50 -6.52 9.96
C ASN A 73 -3.73 -7.15 9.29
N GLN A 74 -4.20 -6.58 8.18
CA GLN A 74 -5.43 -7.01 7.50
C GLN A 74 -6.68 -6.98 8.38
N ASP A 75 -6.73 -6.08 9.37
CA ASP A 75 -7.90 -5.90 10.25
C ASP A 75 -9.11 -5.33 9.47
N LEU A 76 -8.86 -4.77 8.29
CA LEU A 76 -9.86 -4.21 7.37
C LEU A 76 -10.31 -5.28 6.34
N LEU A 77 -10.99 -6.31 6.83
CA LEU A 77 -11.33 -7.57 6.13
C LEU A 77 -12.06 -7.44 4.77
N ALA A 78 -12.59 -6.26 4.43
CA ALA A 78 -13.33 -6.03 3.19
C ALA A 78 -12.52 -5.29 2.11
N THR A 79 -11.24 -4.98 2.38
CA THR A 79 -10.42 -4.12 1.54
C THR A 79 -9.07 -4.76 1.23
N MET A 80 -8.75 -4.90 -0.05
CA MET A 80 -7.43 -5.36 -0.49
C MET A 80 -6.48 -4.17 -0.64
N PHE A 81 -5.37 -4.22 0.09
CA PHE A 81 -4.27 -3.27 -0.04
C PHE A 81 -3.10 -3.94 -0.78
N ILE A 82 -2.60 -3.27 -1.81
CA ILE A 82 -1.55 -3.79 -2.68
C ILE A 82 -0.37 -2.83 -2.78
N VAL A 83 0.80 -3.37 -3.09
CA VAL A 83 2.04 -2.62 -3.29
C VAL A 83 2.74 -3.11 -4.56
N HIS A 84 3.27 -2.21 -5.36
CA HIS A 84 4.07 -2.59 -6.52
C HIS A 84 5.52 -2.96 -6.12
N LYS A 85 6.09 -4.01 -6.74
CA LYS A 85 7.44 -4.54 -6.50
C LYS A 85 8.60 -3.55 -6.58
N ARG A 86 8.36 -2.36 -7.14
CA ARG A 86 9.37 -1.30 -7.26
C ARG A 86 9.63 -0.61 -5.91
N TYR A 87 8.76 -0.87 -4.94
CA TYR A 87 8.76 -0.29 -3.61
C TYR A 87 9.18 -1.29 -2.53
N LEU A 88 9.39 -2.55 -2.89
CA LEU A 88 9.94 -3.58 -2.03
C LEU A 88 11.47 -3.57 -2.16
#